data_AF-A0A517XRW9-F1
#
_entry.id   AF-A0A517XRW9-F1
#
_cell.length_a   1.000
_cell.length_b   1.000
_cell.length_c   1.000
_cell.angle_alpha   90.00
_cell.angle_beta   90.00
_cell.angle_gamma   90.00
#
_symmetry.space_group_name_H-M   'P 1'
#
loop_
_entity.id
_entity.type
_entity.pdbx_description
1 polymer ?
#
loop_
_entity_poly.entity_id
_entity_poly.type
_entity_poly.pdbx_seq_one_letter_code
_entity_poly.pdbx_strand_id
1 'polypeptide(L)'
;MCCFSRPVQSVADTNIFARASRDGRQVLAYQMKFRAGEDLAMILPLPTPPRSPENAVRFINLEKYPEFFADLKKGFPEPPPPKSAKSDPASRAGGVGAPLAVVEVGGFEASFVPTVGDFGRLDARFRIPAETWDRLPQYREFGFAVFRLRKPERGEKKVHPMAFEFPRADRGVLFFPTVHIHDGSVPARARFDHALYCQAPEAPRTGWRESPGLASGFADARKAEGLLDPDGHVYLREMRGTFDNRDVGV
;
A
#
# COMPACT_ATOMS: atom_id res chain seq x y z
N MET A 1 -2.14 -9.23 4.08
CA MET A 1 -0.84 -9.73 4.55
C MET A 1 0.09 -9.69 3.35
N CYS A 2 0.59 -8.52 2.92
CA CYS A 2 1.34 -8.41 1.66
C CYS A 2 2.64 -9.25 1.62
N CYS A 3 3.37 -9.17 0.52
CA CYS A 3 4.64 -9.86 0.37
C CYS A 3 5.68 -9.29 1.36
N PHE A 4 6.24 -10.13 2.24
CA PHE A 4 7.30 -9.75 3.16
C PHE A 4 8.57 -10.59 2.94
N SER A 5 9.75 -9.96 3.04
CA SER A 5 11.05 -10.64 2.89
C SER A 5 11.49 -11.47 4.10
N ARG A 6 10.84 -11.30 5.25
CA ARG A 6 11.13 -11.96 6.54
C ARG A 6 9.83 -12.28 7.28
N PRO A 7 9.87 -13.18 8.29
CA PRO A 7 8.69 -13.53 9.08
C PRO A 7 8.06 -12.33 9.77
N VAL A 8 6.73 -12.20 9.63
CA VAL A 8 5.93 -11.14 10.24
C VAL A 8 4.95 -11.76 11.25
N GLN A 9 4.92 -11.22 12.48
CA GLN A 9 4.18 -11.79 13.60
C GLN A 9 2.69 -11.42 13.57
N SER A 10 2.36 -10.23 13.08
CA SER A 10 1.00 -9.81 12.76
C SER A 10 1.00 -8.72 11.69
N VAL A 11 -0.08 -8.68 10.89
CA VAL A 11 -0.42 -7.55 10.01
C VAL A 11 -1.93 -7.36 10.07
N ALA A 12 -2.37 -6.17 10.44
CA ALA A 12 -3.77 -5.83 10.69
C ALA A 12 -4.10 -4.40 10.20
N ASP A 13 -5.37 -4.02 10.17
CA ASP A 13 -5.84 -2.68 9.77
C ASP A 13 -5.24 -2.23 8.43
N THR A 14 -5.21 -3.14 7.45
CA THR A 14 -4.70 -2.81 6.11
C THR A 14 -5.70 -1.90 5.41
N ASN A 15 -5.20 -0.77 4.91
CA ASN A 15 -5.95 0.19 4.12
C ASN A 15 -5.16 0.48 2.84
N ILE A 16 -5.82 0.43 1.68
CA ILE A 16 -5.19 0.67 0.37
C ILE A 16 -6.06 1.63 -0.42
N PHE A 17 -5.49 2.65 -1.03
CA PHE A 17 -6.17 3.59 -1.93
C PHE A 17 -5.59 3.48 -3.33
N ALA A 18 -6.42 3.47 -4.38
CA ALA A 18 -5.98 3.55 -5.78
C ALA A 18 -6.82 4.53 -6.61
N ARG A 19 -6.19 5.27 -7.52
CA ARG A 19 -6.86 6.18 -8.47
C ARG A 19 -6.08 6.29 -9.77
N ALA A 20 -6.78 6.39 -10.90
CA ALA A 20 -6.13 6.72 -12.17
C ALA A 20 -5.63 8.18 -12.13
N SER A 21 -4.35 8.38 -12.45
CA SER A 21 -3.77 9.71 -12.61
C SER A 21 -3.50 10.01 -14.09
N ARG A 22 -2.79 11.10 -14.37
CA ARG A 22 -2.54 11.58 -15.75
C ARG A 22 -1.72 10.54 -16.56
N ASP A 23 -1.80 10.66 -17.88
CA ASP A 23 -0.96 9.93 -18.83
C ASP A 23 -1.07 8.38 -18.75
N GLY A 24 -2.19 7.89 -18.20
CA GLY A 24 -2.46 6.47 -18.00
C GLY A 24 -1.81 5.86 -16.74
N ARG A 25 -1.20 6.69 -15.89
CA ARG A 25 -0.59 6.26 -14.63
C ARG A 25 -1.66 5.96 -13.57
N GLN A 26 -1.23 5.38 -12.46
CA GLN A 26 -2.04 5.16 -11.26
C GLN A 26 -1.27 5.70 -10.06
N VAL A 27 -1.98 6.40 -9.18
CA VAL A 27 -1.51 6.69 -7.82
C VAL A 27 -2.04 5.62 -6.86
N LEU A 28 -1.22 5.23 -5.90
CA LEU A 28 -1.54 4.25 -4.87
C LEU A 28 -1.05 4.75 -3.51
N ALA A 29 -1.81 4.48 -2.46
CA ALA A 29 -1.34 4.56 -1.08
C ALA A 29 -1.66 3.28 -0.30
N TYR A 30 -0.79 2.92 0.65
CA TYR A 30 -0.94 1.74 1.50
C TYR A 30 -0.65 2.10 2.97
N GLN A 31 -1.48 1.63 3.90
CA GLN A 31 -1.26 1.74 5.35
C GLN A 31 -1.61 0.41 6.04
N MET A 32 -0.91 0.09 7.13
CA MET A 32 -1.21 -1.06 7.99
C MET A 32 -0.71 -0.82 9.43
N LYS A 33 -1.06 -1.75 10.32
CA LYS A 33 -0.28 -2.10 11.51
C LYS A 33 0.50 -3.38 11.23
N PHE A 34 1.72 -3.48 11.77
CA PHE A 34 2.50 -4.71 11.73
C PHE A 34 3.30 -4.97 13.02
N ARG A 35 3.65 -6.23 13.24
CA ARG A 35 4.60 -6.68 14.26
C ARG A 35 5.65 -7.60 13.66
N ALA A 36 6.91 -7.39 13.98
CA ALA A 36 8.05 -8.18 13.48
C ALA A 36 9.14 -8.30 14.56
N GLY A 37 9.96 -9.35 14.50
CA GLY A 37 11.13 -9.52 15.38
C GLY A 37 12.41 -8.87 14.86
N GLU A 38 12.49 -8.66 13.54
CA GLU A 38 13.63 -8.13 12.80
C GLU A 38 13.20 -7.07 11.78
N ASP A 39 14.17 -6.32 11.26
CA ASP A 39 13.95 -5.36 10.16
C ASP A 39 13.71 -6.13 8.86
N LEU A 40 12.70 -5.71 8.10
CA LEU A 40 12.23 -6.45 6.92
C LEU A 40 11.86 -5.52 5.78
N ALA A 41 11.59 -6.07 4.59
CA ALA A 41 10.97 -5.33 3.50
C ALA A 41 9.53 -5.80 3.29
N MET A 42 8.64 -4.82 3.09
CA MET A 42 7.34 -4.99 2.48
C MET A 42 7.47 -4.75 0.98
N ILE A 43 6.96 -5.68 0.18
CA ILE A 43 7.10 -5.69 -1.28
C ILE A 43 5.70 -5.67 -1.90
N LEU A 44 5.46 -4.70 -2.79
CA LEU A 44 4.21 -4.54 -3.53
C LEU A 44 4.47 -4.77 -5.03
N PRO A 45 3.96 -5.86 -5.63
CA PRO A 45 3.97 -6.05 -7.07
C PRO A 45 3.16 -4.95 -7.76
N LEU A 46 3.70 -4.38 -8.84
CA LEU A 46 3.08 -3.33 -9.65
C LEU A 46 2.99 -3.78 -11.11
N PRO A 47 1.79 -3.79 -11.73
CA PRO A 47 1.64 -4.04 -13.16
C PRO A 47 2.09 -2.81 -13.96
N THR A 48 3.41 -2.62 -14.06
CA THR A 48 4.05 -1.62 -14.90
C THR A 48 4.26 -2.16 -16.32
N PRO A 49 4.32 -1.31 -17.37
CA PRO A 49 4.74 -1.75 -18.70
C PRO A 49 6.09 -2.50 -18.65
N PRO A 50 6.28 -3.59 -19.42
CA PRO A 50 7.50 -4.39 -19.39
C PRO A 50 8.75 -3.56 -19.68
N ARG A 51 9.80 -3.75 -18.86
CA ARG A 51 11.07 -2.99 -18.88
C ARG A 51 10.90 -1.49 -18.60
N SER A 52 9.97 -1.12 -17.71
CA SER A 52 9.87 0.24 -17.18
C SER A 52 11.19 0.69 -16.51
N PRO A 53 11.64 1.95 -16.70
CA PRO A 53 12.89 2.44 -16.13
C PRO A 53 12.84 2.56 -14.60
N GLU A 54 14.01 2.66 -13.95
CA GLU A 54 14.12 2.74 -12.48
C GLU A 54 13.41 3.95 -11.86
N ASN A 55 13.24 5.03 -12.62
CA ASN A 55 12.49 6.23 -12.22
C ASN A 55 11.00 6.20 -12.62
N ALA A 56 10.46 5.07 -13.10
CA ALA A 56 9.06 4.95 -13.50
C ALA A 56 8.08 5.13 -12.34
N VAL A 57 8.52 4.86 -11.10
CA VAL A 57 7.73 5.05 -9.88
C VAL A 57 8.16 6.34 -9.17
N ARG A 58 7.20 7.24 -8.95
CA ARG A 58 7.37 8.48 -8.20
C ARG A 58 6.75 8.32 -6.83
N PHE A 59 7.54 8.28 -5.77
CA PHE A 59 7.02 8.24 -4.40
C PHE A 59 6.39 9.57 -3.97
N ILE A 60 5.46 9.51 -3.01
CA ILE A 60 4.68 10.64 -2.50
C ILE A 60 4.78 10.62 -0.97
N ASN A 61 5.32 11.68 -0.36
CA ASN A 61 5.50 11.73 1.10
C ASN A 61 4.21 12.20 1.81
N LEU A 62 3.55 11.27 2.49
CA LEU A 62 2.36 11.53 3.32
C LEU A 62 2.63 11.50 4.84
N GLU A 63 3.87 11.74 5.26
CA GLU A 63 4.25 11.95 6.66
C GLU A 63 3.50 13.12 7.31
N LYS A 64 3.12 14.13 6.51
CA LYS A 64 2.29 15.27 6.94
C LYS A 64 0.78 14.97 6.91
N TYR A 65 0.38 13.75 6.56
CA TYR A 65 -1.01 13.29 6.58
C TYR A 65 -1.19 11.82 7.04
N PRO A 66 -0.71 11.45 8.25
CA PRO A 66 -0.82 10.08 8.74
C PRO A 66 -2.28 9.63 8.96
N GLU A 67 -3.21 10.58 9.06
CA GLU A 67 -4.66 10.38 9.18
C GLU A 67 -5.38 10.08 7.86
N PHE A 68 -4.73 10.16 6.68
CA PHE A 68 -5.40 10.05 5.37
C PHE A 68 -6.50 8.97 5.27
N PHE A 69 -6.20 7.74 5.70
CA PHE A 69 -7.20 6.64 5.68
C PHE A 69 -8.26 6.72 6.79
N ALA A 70 -7.96 7.36 7.92
CA ALA A 70 -8.96 7.65 8.94
C ALA A 70 -9.94 8.73 8.45
N ASP A 71 -9.44 9.71 7.68
CA ASP A 71 -10.26 10.71 7.01
C ASP A 71 -11.11 10.09 5.89
N LEU A 72 -10.54 9.21 5.04
CA LEU A 72 -11.35 8.44 4.08
C LEU A 72 -12.46 7.64 4.78
N LYS A 73 -12.18 7.01 5.95
CA LYS A 73 -13.23 6.28 6.69
C LYS A 73 -14.35 7.20 7.22
N LYS A 74 -14.13 8.51 7.41
CA LYS A 74 -15.21 9.46 7.77
C LYS A 74 -16.29 9.58 6.68
N GLY A 75 -15.95 9.28 5.42
CA GLY A 75 -16.92 9.16 4.32
C GLY A 75 -17.81 7.92 4.42
N PHE A 76 -17.54 6.97 5.32
CA PHE A 76 -18.23 5.69 5.43
C PHE A 76 -18.66 5.36 6.88
N PRO A 77 -19.36 6.26 7.59
CA PRO A 77 -19.72 6.05 8.98
C PRO A 77 -20.58 4.78 9.15
N GLU A 78 -20.24 3.98 10.16
CA GLU A 78 -21.11 2.93 10.67
C GLU A 78 -22.23 3.57 11.53
N PRO A 79 -23.44 2.98 11.61
CA PRO A 79 -24.48 3.44 12.53
C PRO A 79 -23.95 3.46 13.97
N PRO A 80 -24.10 4.58 14.73
CA PRO A 80 -23.27 4.82 15.91
C PRO A 80 -23.67 3.96 17.13
N PRO A 81 -22.76 3.12 17.67
CA PRO A 81 -22.89 2.60 19.04
C PRO A 81 -22.56 3.69 20.09
N PRO A 82 -22.97 3.53 21.36
CA PRO A 82 -22.76 4.53 22.41
C PRO A 82 -21.27 4.76 22.74
N LYS A 83 -20.93 6.00 23.11
CA LYS A 83 -19.55 6.51 23.14
C LYS A 83 -18.94 6.54 24.55
N SER A 84 -17.63 6.28 24.62
CA SER A 84 -16.71 6.85 25.62
C SER A 84 -15.35 7.12 24.96
N ALA A 85 -14.52 8.00 25.53
CA ALA A 85 -13.35 8.59 24.85
C ALA A 85 -12.03 8.44 25.64
N LYS A 86 -10.90 8.58 24.93
CA LYS A 86 -9.52 8.64 25.44
C LYS A 86 -8.67 9.60 24.59
N SER A 87 -7.44 9.90 25.02
CA SER A 87 -6.54 10.91 24.43
C SER A 87 -5.06 10.47 24.46
N ASP A 88 -4.25 11.05 23.56
CA ASP A 88 -2.83 10.71 23.29
C ASP A 88 -1.91 11.97 23.29
N PRO A 89 -0.58 11.81 23.49
CA PRO A 89 0.44 12.81 23.12
C PRO A 89 1.60 12.25 22.23
N ALA A 90 2.49 13.12 21.72
CA ALA A 90 3.43 12.85 20.60
C ALA A 90 4.94 13.07 20.88
N SER A 91 5.82 12.84 19.88
CA SER A 91 7.31 12.92 19.95
C SER A 91 7.99 13.51 18.67
N ARG A 92 9.34 13.57 18.57
CA ARG A 92 10.09 14.28 17.49
C ARG A 92 11.48 13.69 17.06
N ALA A 93 11.71 13.63 15.73
CA ALA A 93 12.91 13.95 14.91
C ALA A 93 14.28 13.18 14.97
N GLY A 94 14.80 12.79 13.77
CA GLY A 94 16.21 12.38 13.43
C GLY A 94 16.35 10.96 12.81
N GLY A 95 17.26 10.61 11.87
CA GLY A 95 18.25 11.34 11.03
C GLY A 95 19.73 10.92 11.25
N VAL A 96 20.68 10.81 10.29
CA VAL A 96 20.72 10.80 8.78
C VAL A 96 22.05 10.11 8.31
N GLY A 97 22.13 9.44 7.14
CA GLY A 97 23.39 9.00 6.47
C GLY A 97 23.28 7.71 5.62
N ALA A 98 23.74 7.68 4.35
CA ALA A 98 23.14 6.79 3.32
C ALA A 98 24.07 6.05 2.31
N PRO A 99 23.60 4.88 1.79
CA PRO A 99 24.01 4.29 0.51
C PRO A 99 22.83 3.90 -0.43
N LEU A 100 23.07 3.85 -1.75
CA LEU A 100 22.10 3.68 -2.86
C LEU A 100 21.00 4.77 -2.94
N ALA A 101 20.30 4.82 -4.08
CA ALA A 101 19.21 5.76 -4.36
C ALA A 101 17.90 5.35 -3.64
N VAL A 102 17.97 5.24 -2.32
CA VAL A 102 16.82 5.14 -1.44
C VAL A 102 16.11 6.49 -1.41
N VAL A 103 14.80 6.51 -1.66
CA VAL A 103 13.99 7.69 -1.39
C VAL A 103 13.54 7.62 0.07
N GLU A 104 13.94 8.60 0.88
CA GLU A 104 13.31 8.85 2.17
C GLU A 104 11.94 9.48 1.92
N VAL A 105 10.88 8.73 2.22
CA VAL A 105 9.49 9.15 1.99
C VAL A 105 8.87 9.38 3.38
N GLY A 106 9.46 10.34 4.09
CA GLY A 106 9.27 10.50 5.54
C GLY A 106 9.88 9.34 6.30
N GLY A 107 9.17 8.80 7.30
CA GLY A 107 9.65 7.75 8.20
C GLY A 107 9.90 6.32 7.62
N PHE A 108 10.10 6.15 6.32
CA PHE A 108 10.51 4.86 5.72
C PHE A 108 11.39 5.03 4.47
N GLU A 109 12.22 4.01 4.22
CA GLU A 109 13.13 3.90 3.08
C GLU A 109 12.42 3.16 1.93
N ALA A 110 12.28 3.80 0.77
CA ALA A 110 11.59 3.23 -0.39
C ALA A 110 12.52 3.05 -1.62
N SER A 111 12.21 2.07 -2.47
CA SER A 111 12.93 1.78 -3.72
C SER A 111 11.98 1.14 -4.75
N PHE A 112 12.27 1.31 -6.05
CA PHE A 112 11.61 0.57 -7.13
C PHE A 112 12.57 -0.48 -7.71
N VAL A 113 12.02 -1.66 -8.01
CA VAL A 113 12.73 -2.82 -8.55
C VAL A 113 12.07 -3.17 -9.88
N PRO A 114 12.69 -2.88 -11.05
CA PRO A 114 12.02 -2.99 -12.35
C PRO A 114 11.58 -4.40 -12.78
N THR A 115 12.31 -5.43 -12.36
CA THR A 115 12.06 -6.84 -12.71
C THR A 115 12.35 -7.78 -11.54
N VAL A 116 11.88 -9.03 -11.61
CA VAL A 116 12.25 -10.06 -10.62
C VAL A 116 13.78 -10.26 -10.51
N GLY A 117 14.52 -10.10 -11.60
CA GLY A 117 15.99 -10.21 -11.60
C GLY A 117 16.69 -9.12 -10.78
N ASP A 118 16.10 -7.93 -10.70
CA ASP A 118 16.68 -6.80 -9.98
C ASP A 118 16.67 -6.98 -8.45
N PHE A 119 15.90 -7.93 -7.89
CA PHE A 119 15.99 -8.28 -6.47
C PHE A 119 17.39 -8.75 -6.04
N GLY A 120 18.21 -9.25 -6.97
CA GLY A 120 19.62 -9.58 -6.70
C GLY A 120 20.47 -8.38 -6.26
N ARG A 121 20.05 -7.15 -6.61
CA ARG A 121 20.72 -5.88 -6.29
C ARG A 121 20.38 -5.35 -4.88
N LEU A 122 19.42 -5.96 -4.18
CA LEU A 122 19.07 -5.61 -2.81
C LEU A 122 19.85 -6.44 -1.78
N ASP A 123 20.05 -5.83 -0.60
CA ASP A 123 20.45 -6.53 0.63
C ASP A 123 19.56 -7.77 0.85
N ALA A 124 20.17 -8.90 1.24
CA ALA A 124 19.48 -10.18 1.38
C ALA A 124 18.37 -10.19 2.46
N ARG A 125 18.29 -9.17 3.32
CA ARG A 125 17.16 -8.96 4.27
C ARG A 125 15.93 -8.34 3.62
N PHE A 126 16.09 -7.67 2.48
CA PHE A 126 15.05 -6.85 1.83
C PHE A 126 14.55 -7.42 0.49
N ARG A 127 14.85 -8.68 0.19
CA ARG A 127 14.39 -9.40 -1.00
C ARG A 127 13.67 -10.69 -0.64
N ILE A 128 12.70 -11.09 -1.46
CA ILE A 128 12.12 -12.43 -1.45
C ILE A 128 13.01 -13.35 -2.32
N PRO A 129 13.25 -14.63 -1.95
CA PRO A 129 14.06 -15.55 -2.75
C PRO A 129 13.50 -15.77 -4.16
N ALA A 130 14.38 -15.96 -5.15
CA ALA A 130 14.00 -16.07 -6.57
C ALA A 130 13.01 -17.22 -6.82
N GLU A 131 13.23 -18.33 -6.11
CA GLU A 131 12.47 -19.57 -6.13
C GLU A 131 11.03 -19.40 -5.61
N THR A 132 10.75 -18.29 -4.91
CA THR A 132 9.40 -17.91 -4.49
C THR A 132 8.64 -17.20 -5.61
N TRP A 133 9.34 -16.47 -6.47
CA TRP A 133 8.75 -15.80 -7.65
C TRP A 133 8.48 -16.77 -8.80
N ASP A 134 9.24 -17.86 -8.92
CA ASP A 134 8.95 -18.95 -9.87
C ASP A 134 7.57 -19.61 -9.62
N ARG A 135 7.08 -19.56 -8.38
CA ARG A 135 5.74 -20.01 -7.98
C ARG A 135 4.63 -19.02 -8.33
N LEU A 136 4.99 -17.85 -8.86
CA LEU A 136 4.11 -16.69 -9.11
C LEU A 136 4.39 -16.11 -10.52
N PRO A 137 4.26 -16.93 -11.59
CA PRO A 137 4.65 -16.53 -12.95
C PRO A 137 3.91 -15.30 -13.48
N GLN A 138 2.77 -14.91 -12.88
CA GLN A 138 2.06 -13.68 -13.21
C GLN A 138 2.88 -12.39 -12.93
N TYR A 139 3.83 -12.42 -11.99
CA TYR A 139 4.67 -11.25 -11.65
C TYR A 139 5.97 -11.17 -12.46
N ARG A 140 6.19 -12.05 -13.44
CA ARG A 140 7.39 -12.09 -14.28
C ARG A 140 7.70 -10.75 -14.96
N GLU A 141 6.65 -10.07 -15.45
CA GLU A 141 6.75 -8.78 -16.16
C GLU A 141 6.37 -7.57 -15.27
N PHE A 142 6.19 -7.79 -13.96
CA PHE A 142 5.87 -6.73 -13.00
C PHE A 142 7.16 -6.06 -12.48
N GLY A 143 7.05 -4.76 -12.19
CA GLY A 143 7.98 -4.09 -11.28
C GLY A 143 7.48 -4.17 -9.84
N PHE A 144 8.28 -3.75 -8.86
CA PHE A 144 7.94 -3.85 -7.44
C PHE A 144 8.32 -2.57 -6.70
N ALA A 145 7.40 -2.02 -5.91
CA ALA A 145 7.74 -1.04 -4.87
C ALA A 145 8.16 -1.78 -3.60
N VAL A 146 9.33 -1.43 -3.07
CA VAL A 146 9.95 -2.09 -1.91
C VAL A 146 10.15 -1.06 -0.81
N PHE A 147 9.54 -1.31 0.34
CA PHE A 147 9.58 -0.45 1.52
C PHE A 147 10.31 -1.18 2.65
N ARG A 148 11.44 -0.64 3.12
CA ARG A 148 12.16 -1.22 4.26
C ARG A 148 11.51 -0.71 5.54
N LEU A 149 11.12 -1.63 6.42
CA LEU A 149 10.44 -1.36 7.66
C LEU A 149 11.33 -1.79 8.83
N ARG A 150 11.78 -0.80 9.62
CA ARG A 150 12.42 -1.05 10.91
C ARG A 150 11.42 -1.67 11.87
N LYS A 151 11.83 -2.72 12.59
CA LYS A 151 10.99 -3.45 13.53
C LYS A 151 10.35 -2.54 14.59
N PRO A 152 9.15 -2.86 15.10
CA PRO A 152 8.63 -2.18 16.28
C PRO A 152 9.52 -2.42 17.49
N GLU A 153 9.81 -1.39 18.27
CA GLU A 153 10.51 -1.54 19.56
C GLU A 153 9.63 -2.28 20.59
N ARG A 154 8.31 -2.06 20.51
CA ARG A 154 7.27 -2.70 21.34
C ARG A 154 5.98 -2.86 20.55
N GLY A 155 5.24 -3.93 20.80
CA GLY A 155 3.87 -4.11 20.29
C GLY A 155 3.75 -4.12 18.77
N GLU A 156 2.64 -3.58 18.26
CA GLU A 156 2.44 -3.34 16.83
C GLU A 156 2.77 -1.88 16.48
N LYS A 157 3.40 -1.66 15.33
CA LYS A 157 3.65 -0.32 14.77
C LYS A 157 2.64 -0.04 13.66
N LYS A 158 1.89 1.06 13.77
CA LYS A 158 1.17 1.65 12.64
C LYS A 158 2.16 2.42 11.77
N VAL A 159 2.15 2.22 10.45
CA VAL A 159 2.90 3.08 9.51
C VAL A 159 2.04 4.27 9.06
N HIS A 160 2.68 5.41 8.77
CA HIS A 160 2.03 6.46 7.99
C HIS A 160 1.90 5.99 6.51
N PRO A 161 1.00 6.58 5.70
CA PRO A 161 0.70 6.06 4.37
C PRO A 161 1.92 5.99 3.43
N MET A 162 2.21 4.80 2.93
CA MET A 162 3.20 4.54 1.88
C MET A 162 2.55 4.84 0.52
N ALA A 163 2.86 5.99 -0.08
CA ALA A 163 2.22 6.44 -1.31
C ALA A 163 3.20 6.65 -2.47
N PHE A 164 2.73 6.40 -3.69
CA PHE A 164 3.50 6.46 -4.92
C PHE A 164 2.62 6.49 -6.18
N GLU A 165 3.24 6.78 -7.32
CA GLU A 165 2.60 6.84 -8.63
C GLU A 165 3.41 6.07 -9.66
N PHE A 166 2.78 5.20 -10.45
CA PHE A 166 3.42 4.31 -11.41
C PHE A 166 2.65 4.24 -12.75
N PRO A 167 3.32 4.02 -13.90
CA PRO A 167 2.63 3.73 -15.16
C PRO A 167 1.94 2.37 -15.08
N ARG A 168 0.71 2.26 -15.60
CA ARG A 168 0.00 0.98 -15.68
C ARG A 168 0.31 0.25 -16.98
N ALA A 169 0.43 -1.08 -16.92
CA ALA A 169 0.47 -1.97 -18.07
C ALA A 169 -0.89 -2.00 -18.79
N ASP A 170 -1.99 -2.04 -18.04
CA ASP A 170 -3.35 -1.89 -18.54
C ASP A 170 -3.99 -0.61 -18.00
N ARG A 171 -4.45 0.27 -18.91
CA ARG A 171 -5.09 1.54 -18.56
C ARG A 171 -6.57 1.40 -18.19
N GLY A 172 -7.18 0.24 -18.47
CA GLY A 172 -8.56 -0.08 -18.11
C GLY A 172 -8.77 -0.51 -16.65
N VAL A 173 -7.69 -0.83 -15.92
CA VAL A 173 -7.75 -1.42 -14.56
C VAL A 173 -7.16 -0.46 -13.51
N LEU A 174 -7.76 -0.40 -12.32
CA LEU A 174 -7.11 0.06 -11.09
C LEU A 174 -6.67 -1.15 -10.26
N PHE A 175 -5.36 -1.24 -10.01
CA PHE A 175 -4.75 -2.42 -9.38
C PHE A 175 -4.48 -2.23 -7.89
N PHE A 176 -4.80 -3.24 -7.09
CA PHE A 176 -4.52 -3.31 -5.65
C PHE A 176 -3.61 -4.51 -5.35
N PRO A 177 -2.36 -4.30 -4.90
CA PRO A 177 -1.46 -5.37 -4.48
C PRO A 177 -1.98 -5.96 -3.16
N THR A 178 -2.68 -7.08 -3.26
CA THR A 178 -3.34 -7.78 -2.14
C THR A 178 -3.01 -9.26 -2.06
N VAL A 179 -2.15 -9.78 -2.93
CA VAL A 179 -1.53 -11.10 -2.77
C VAL A 179 -0.71 -11.17 -1.47
N HIS A 180 -0.71 -12.34 -0.83
CA HIS A 180 -0.02 -12.62 0.42
C HIS A 180 1.13 -13.61 0.19
N ILE A 181 2.35 -13.20 0.54
CA ILE A 181 3.56 -14.02 0.54
C ILE A 181 4.27 -13.81 1.87
N HIS A 182 4.48 -14.89 2.62
CA HIS A 182 5.26 -14.86 3.86
C HIS A 182 6.03 -16.17 4.01
N ASP A 183 7.23 -16.12 4.57
CA ASP A 183 8.05 -17.30 4.89
C ASP A 183 8.38 -18.19 3.66
N GLY A 184 8.48 -17.59 2.47
CA GLY A 184 8.63 -18.30 1.19
C GLY A 184 7.39 -19.08 0.75
N SER A 185 6.29 -18.97 1.49
CA SER A 185 5.02 -19.64 1.22
C SER A 185 4.07 -18.77 0.40
N VAL A 186 3.39 -19.43 -0.54
CA VAL A 186 2.28 -18.88 -1.32
C VAL A 186 1.07 -19.78 -1.07
N PRO A 187 0.23 -19.48 -0.06
CA PRO A 187 -0.97 -20.26 0.20
C PRO A 187 -2.04 -19.95 -0.86
N ALA A 188 -2.85 -20.94 -1.26
CA ALA A 188 -3.90 -20.73 -2.28
C ALA A 188 -5.06 -19.82 -1.79
N ARG A 189 -5.28 -19.80 -0.47
CA ARG A 189 -6.25 -18.93 0.21
C ARG A 189 -5.59 -18.30 1.43
N ALA A 190 -5.96 -17.07 1.77
CA ALA A 190 -5.37 -16.33 2.86
C ALA A 190 -6.40 -15.48 3.61
N ARG A 191 -6.08 -15.02 4.83
CA ARG A 191 -6.97 -14.17 5.65
C ARG A 191 -6.74 -12.70 5.32
N PHE A 192 -7.81 -12.04 4.90
CA PHE A 192 -7.85 -10.61 4.63
C PHE A 192 -8.51 -9.87 5.80
N ASP A 193 -8.00 -8.67 6.02
CA ASP A 193 -8.47 -7.67 6.97
C ASP A 193 -8.18 -6.30 6.35
N HIS A 194 -8.84 -6.02 5.23
CA HIS A 194 -8.46 -4.95 4.30
C HIS A 194 -9.65 -4.03 4.02
N ALA A 195 -9.40 -2.72 4.00
CA ALA A 195 -10.28 -1.70 3.42
C ALA A 195 -9.62 -1.17 2.15
N LEU A 196 -10.24 -1.44 1.00
CA LEU A 196 -9.81 -0.94 -0.30
C LEU A 196 -10.65 0.29 -0.63
N TYR A 197 -9.99 1.38 -0.98
CA TYR A 197 -10.60 2.65 -1.38
C TYR A 197 -10.21 2.96 -2.83
N CYS A 198 -11.11 3.49 -3.64
CA CYS A 198 -10.75 4.04 -4.95
C CYS A 198 -11.48 5.33 -5.28
N GLN A 199 -10.97 6.02 -6.30
CA GLN A 199 -11.75 6.97 -7.09
C GLN A 199 -11.63 6.56 -8.56
N ALA A 200 -12.77 6.48 -9.23
CA ALA A 200 -12.90 6.05 -10.61
C ALA A 200 -14.01 6.89 -11.29
N PRO A 201 -13.97 7.10 -12.62
CA PRO A 201 -15.01 7.87 -13.33
C PRO A 201 -16.40 7.22 -13.29
N GLU A 202 -16.45 5.90 -13.14
CA GLU A 202 -17.67 5.10 -12.98
C GLU A 202 -17.60 4.29 -11.69
N ALA A 203 -18.76 3.96 -11.11
CA ALA A 203 -18.85 3.17 -9.89
C ALA A 203 -18.38 1.71 -10.13
N PRO A 204 -17.43 1.17 -9.33
CA PRO A 204 -16.98 -0.21 -9.48
C PRO A 204 -18.12 -1.23 -9.27
N ARG A 205 -18.30 -2.13 -10.24
CA ARG A 205 -19.54 -2.91 -10.46
C ARG A 205 -20.15 -3.62 -9.24
N THR A 206 -19.36 -4.24 -8.37
CA THR A 206 -19.88 -5.11 -7.29
C THR A 206 -19.03 -5.09 -6.03
N GLY A 207 -19.71 -5.01 -4.87
CA GLY A 207 -19.06 -5.09 -3.55
C GLY A 207 -18.38 -3.81 -3.07
N TRP A 208 -18.64 -2.67 -3.72
CA TRP A 208 -18.16 -1.35 -3.33
C TRP A 208 -19.33 -0.47 -2.84
N ARG A 209 -19.09 0.29 -1.77
CA ARG A 209 -19.96 1.36 -1.26
C ARG A 209 -19.45 2.69 -1.77
N GLU A 210 -20.30 3.55 -2.31
CA GLU A 210 -19.96 4.94 -2.65
C GLU A 210 -20.03 5.83 -1.39
N SER A 211 -19.21 6.88 -1.32
CA SER A 211 -19.30 7.90 -0.28
C SER A 211 -20.55 8.78 -0.51
N PRO A 212 -21.22 9.28 0.54
CA PRO A 212 -22.45 10.08 0.42
C PRO A 212 -22.21 11.51 -0.12
N GLY A 213 -21.01 11.80 -0.61
CA GLY A 213 -20.56 13.09 -1.12
C GLY A 213 -19.10 13.04 -1.57
N LEU A 214 -18.58 14.18 -2.03
CA LEU A 214 -17.24 14.33 -2.59
C LEU A 214 -16.14 14.21 -1.53
N ALA A 215 -14.95 13.78 -1.94
CA ALA A 215 -13.82 13.54 -1.03
C ALA A 215 -13.41 14.76 -0.20
N SER A 216 -13.50 15.97 -0.79
CA SER A 216 -13.27 17.25 -0.11
C SER A 216 -14.18 17.50 1.10
N GLY A 217 -15.32 16.82 1.20
CA GLY A 217 -16.22 16.90 2.35
C GLY A 217 -15.74 16.14 3.60
N PHE A 218 -14.73 15.27 3.48
CA PHE A 218 -14.23 14.46 4.59
C PHE A 218 -12.70 14.27 4.67
N ALA A 219 -11.93 14.67 3.66
CA ALA A 219 -10.47 14.59 3.62
C ALA A 219 -9.81 15.86 3.01
N ASP A 220 -8.63 16.24 3.52
CA ASP A 220 -7.87 17.42 3.07
C ASP A 220 -7.02 17.07 1.83
N ALA A 221 -7.60 17.24 0.64
CA ALA A 221 -6.94 16.95 -0.63
C ALA A 221 -5.61 17.73 -0.83
N ARG A 222 -5.39 18.85 -0.14
CA ARG A 222 -4.11 19.60 -0.22
C ARG A 222 -2.99 18.85 0.49
N LYS A 223 -3.28 18.24 1.65
CA LYS A 223 -2.34 17.36 2.36
C LYS A 223 -2.12 16.02 1.67
N ALA A 224 -2.98 15.66 0.71
CA ALA A 224 -2.89 14.42 -0.04
C ALA A 224 -1.86 14.48 -1.20
N GLU A 225 -1.18 15.61 -1.43
CA GLU A 225 -0.08 15.73 -2.41
C GLU A 225 -0.46 15.24 -3.84
N GLY A 226 -1.71 15.50 -4.24
CA GLY A 226 -2.28 15.07 -5.53
C GLY A 226 -2.75 13.61 -5.62
N LEU A 227 -2.61 12.81 -4.55
CA LEU A 227 -3.14 11.45 -4.46
C LEU A 227 -4.67 11.45 -4.64
N LEU A 228 -5.34 12.32 -3.88
CA LEU A 228 -6.80 12.43 -3.80
C LEU A 228 -7.34 13.44 -4.83
N ASP A 229 -8.45 13.10 -5.45
CA ASP A 229 -9.29 14.02 -6.21
C ASP A 229 -10.33 14.66 -5.28
N PRO A 230 -10.32 15.99 -5.04
CA PRO A 230 -11.26 16.63 -4.12
C PRO A 230 -12.72 16.57 -4.59
N ASP A 231 -12.92 16.49 -5.91
CA ASP A 231 -14.22 16.70 -6.56
C ASP A 231 -14.86 15.37 -7.01
N GLY A 232 -14.16 14.25 -6.81
CA GLY A 232 -14.68 12.90 -7.00
C GLY A 232 -15.27 12.30 -5.73
N HIS A 233 -16.25 11.41 -5.88
CA HIS A 233 -16.63 10.46 -4.82
C HIS A 233 -15.47 9.49 -4.53
N VAL A 234 -15.53 8.83 -3.38
CA VAL A 234 -14.66 7.71 -3.02
C VAL A 234 -15.53 6.46 -2.93
N TYR A 235 -14.99 5.31 -3.34
CA TYR A 235 -15.64 4.02 -3.18
C TYR A 235 -14.86 3.15 -2.18
N LEU A 236 -15.54 2.47 -1.26
CA LEU A 236 -14.96 1.56 -0.27
C LEU A 236 -15.44 0.13 -0.49
N ARG A 237 -14.50 -0.83 -0.53
CA ARG A 237 -14.74 -2.26 -0.42
C ARG A 237 -13.98 -2.84 0.77
N GLU A 238 -14.67 -3.56 1.64
CA GLU A 238 -14.06 -4.25 2.77
C GLU A 238 -13.90 -5.74 2.49
N MET A 239 -12.76 -6.29 2.90
CA MET A 239 -12.42 -7.71 2.79
C MET A 239 -12.01 -8.22 4.18
N ARG A 240 -12.94 -8.85 4.87
CA ARG A 240 -12.76 -9.47 6.20
C ARG A 240 -13.02 -10.98 6.07
N GLY A 241 -12.06 -11.82 6.45
CA GLY A 241 -12.18 -13.29 6.36
C GLY A 241 -11.26 -13.93 5.32
N THR A 242 -11.52 -15.18 4.94
CA THR A 242 -10.60 -15.99 4.11
C THR A 242 -11.02 -16.01 2.64
N PHE A 243 -10.22 -15.38 1.79
CA PHE A 243 -10.45 -15.30 0.34
C PHE A 243 -9.34 -16.06 -0.41
N ASP A 244 -9.49 -16.20 -1.72
CA ASP A 244 -8.39 -16.70 -2.58
C ASP A 244 -7.23 -15.71 -2.59
N ASN A 245 -6.01 -16.23 -2.64
CA ASN A 245 -4.81 -15.42 -2.52
C ASN A 245 -4.43 -14.78 -3.86
N ARG A 246 -5.10 -13.66 -4.18
CA ARG A 246 -4.91 -12.91 -5.43
C ARG A 246 -5.01 -11.40 -5.22
N ASP A 247 -4.41 -10.66 -6.14
CA ASP A 247 -4.58 -9.22 -6.24
C ASP A 247 -6.01 -8.84 -6.69
N VAL A 248 -6.43 -7.63 -6.36
CA VAL A 248 -7.73 -7.09 -6.78
C VAL A 248 -7.51 -6.07 -7.90
N GLY A 249 -8.16 -6.29 -9.03
CA GLY A 249 -8.39 -5.27 -10.06
C GLY A 249 -9.85 -4.81 -10.03
N VAL A 250 -10.09 -3.55 -10.41
CA VAL A 250 -11.42 -3.00 -10.75
C VAL A 250 -11.36 -2.19 -12.04
#